data_AF-A0A1I0IFP3-F1
#
_entry.id   AF-A0A1I0IFP3-F1
#
_cell.length_a   1.000
_cell.length_b   1.000
_cell.length_c   1.000
_cell.angle_alpha   90.00
_cell.angle_beta   90.00
_cell.angle_gamma   90.00
#
_symmetry.space_group_name_H-M   'P 1'
#
loop_
_entity.id
_entity.type
_entity.pdbx_description
1 polymer ?
#
loop_
_entity_poly.entity_id
_entity_poly.type
_entity_poly.pdbx_seq_one_letter_code
_entity_poly.pdbx_strand_id
1 'polypeptide(L)'
;MQDPWSLYARREAFVQLQRAGIRGLQGCPLDVRFRGSRPPELLEVQLEVQGHFHPDCLPAEPRPPCAACGNDFLKLPEQPILALESLPTSLDVFRLAAWPTLIIVTGHWVEAVQRLALDGLSFQTWETR
;
A
#
# COMPACT_ATOMS: atom_id res chain seq x y z
N MET A 1 7.25 -10.92 -13.06
CA MET A 1 6.03 -10.19 -12.67
C MET A 1 5.66 -10.59 -11.25
N GLN A 2 6.56 -10.36 -10.31
CA GLN A 2 6.29 -10.43 -8.88
C GLN A 2 7.16 -9.33 -8.27
N ASP A 3 6.76 -8.11 -8.57
CA ASP A 3 7.27 -6.98 -7.84
C ASP A 3 6.52 -7.00 -6.50
N PRO A 4 7.22 -7.14 -5.35
CA PRO A 4 6.57 -7.27 -4.05
C PRO A 4 5.76 -6.04 -3.64
N TRP A 5 5.83 -4.96 -4.43
CA TRP A 5 5.11 -3.70 -4.23
C TRP A 5 3.83 -3.55 -5.08
N SER A 6 3.44 -4.58 -5.83
CA SER A 6 2.10 -4.67 -6.44
C SER A 6 1.17 -5.52 -5.57
N LEU A 7 -0.06 -5.04 -5.35
CA LEU A 7 -1.08 -5.75 -4.59
C LEU A 7 -2.12 -6.34 -5.52
N TYR A 8 -2.31 -7.65 -5.44
CA TYR A 8 -3.32 -8.37 -6.21
C TYR A 8 -4.32 -9.03 -5.28
N ALA A 9 -5.59 -9.02 -5.67
CA ALA A 9 -6.66 -9.68 -4.95
C ALA A 9 -7.42 -10.61 -5.89
N ARG A 10 -7.89 -11.75 -5.38
CA ARG A 10 -8.94 -12.51 -6.08
C ARG A 10 -10.23 -11.70 -6.09
N ARG A 11 -11.05 -11.85 -7.13
CA ARG A 11 -12.33 -11.12 -7.22
C ARG A 11 -13.21 -11.31 -5.99
N GLU A 12 -13.29 -12.52 -5.46
CA GLU A 12 -14.14 -12.81 -4.30
C GLU A 12 -13.68 -12.03 -3.07
N ALA A 13 -12.36 -12.01 -2.81
CA ALA A 13 -11.77 -11.27 -1.70
C ALA A 13 -11.96 -9.76 -1.86
N PHE A 14 -11.76 -9.23 -3.08
CA PHE A 14 -11.96 -7.82 -3.40
C PHE A 14 -13.41 -7.37 -3.12
N VAL A 15 -14.40 -8.17 -3.57
CA VAL A 15 -15.81 -7.89 -3.32
C VAL A 15 -16.16 -7.98 -1.84
N GLN A 16 -15.58 -8.92 -1.09
CA GLN A 16 -15.77 -9.01 0.35
C GLN A 16 -15.23 -7.78 1.08
N LEU A 17 -14.05 -7.28 0.69
CA LEU A 17 -13.47 -6.06 1.26
C LEU A 17 -14.35 -4.83 0.95
N GLN A 18 -14.88 -4.71 -0.28
CA GLN A 18 -15.83 -3.64 -0.62
C GLN A 18 -17.09 -3.71 0.25
N ARG A 19 -17.67 -4.90 0.44
CA ARG A 19 -18.85 -5.10 1.29
C ARG A 19 -18.56 -4.87 2.77
N ALA A 20 -17.31 -5.07 3.20
CA ALA A 20 -16.84 -4.76 4.54
C ALA A 20 -16.62 -3.26 4.78
N GLY A 21 -16.84 -2.41 3.77
CA GLY A 21 -16.78 -0.95 3.91
C GLY A 21 -15.39 -0.36 3.74
N ILE A 22 -14.43 -1.10 3.16
CA ILE A 22 -13.09 -0.57 2.89
C ILE A 22 -13.17 0.65 1.96
N ARG A 23 -12.56 1.75 2.41
CA ARG A 23 -12.61 3.05 1.75
C ARG A 23 -11.57 3.14 0.63
N GLY A 24 -11.95 3.77 -0.48
CA GLY A 24 -11.05 4.03 -1.60
C GLY A 24 -10.67 2.79 -2.42
N LEU A 25 -11.30 1.64 -2.18
CA LEU A 25 -10.92 0.38 -2.83
C LEU A 25 -11.33 0.36 -4.32
N GLN A 26 -10.36 0.51 -5.18
CA GLN A 26 -10.48 0.38 -6.64
C GLN A 26 -9.53 -0.70 -7.14
N GLY A 27 -9.84 -1.29 -8.29
CA GLY A 27 -8.98 -2.29 -8.91
C GLY A 27 -9.41 -2.63 -10.33
N CYS A 28 -8.45 -3.09 -11.11
CA CYS A 28 -8.66 -3.47 -12.51
C CYS A 28 -8.43 -4.97 -12.70
N PRO A 29 -9.25 -5.67 -13.51
CA PRO A 29 -8.98 -7.06 -13.85
C PRO A 29 -7.64 -7.22 -14.56
N LEU A 30 -6.90 -8.27 -14.20
CA LEU A 30 -5.67 -8.65 -14.90
C LEU A 30 -5.98 -9.53 -16.12
N ASP A 31 -5.40 -9.19 -17.26
CA ASP A 31 -5.40 -10.06 -18.46
C ASP A 31 -4.21 -11.03 -18.41
N VAL A 32 -4.34 -12.06 -17.58
CA VAL A 32 -3.32 -13.09 -17.37
C VAL A 32 -3.84 -14.49 -17.66
N ARG A 33 -2.95 -15.36 -18.15
CA ARG A 33 -3.26 -16.77 -18.44
C ARG A 33 -2.59 -17.67 -17.43
N PHE A 34 -3.36 -18.55 -16.79
CA PHE A 34 -2.83 -19.58 -15.91
C PHE A 34 -2.77 -20.92 -16.63
N ARG A 35 -1.85 -21.78 -16.19
CA ARG A 35 -1.67 -23.13 -16.75
C ARG A 35 -2.71 -24.17 -16.27
N GLY A 36 -3.64 -23.80 -15.38
CA GLY A 36 -4.59 -24.72 -14.73
C GLY A 36 -6.03 -24.64 -15.23
N SER A 37 -6.81 -25.69 -15.00
CA SER A 37 -8.25 -25.69 -15.24
C SER A 37 -8.95 -24.92 -14.12
N ARG A 38 -9.66 -23.84 -14.46
CA ARG A 38 -10.29 -22.85 -13.54
C ARG A 38 -9.30 -21.87 -12.90
N PRO A 39 -8.70 -20.97 -13.69
CA PRO A 39 -7.94 -19.86 -13.14
C PRO A 39 -8.81 -18.98 -12.23
N PRO A 40 -8.26 -18.43 -11.13
CA PRO A 40 -8.93 -17.37 -10.41
C PRO A 40 -8.97 -16.09 -11.26
N GLU A 41 -10.01 -15.28 -11.10
CA GLU A 41 -9.99 -13.91 -11.58
C GLU A 41 -9.21 -13.04 -10.59
N LEU A 42 -8.14 -12.41 -11.07
CA LEU A 42 -7.32 -11.50 -10.28
C LEU A 42 -7.60 -10.05 -10.66
N LEU A 43 -7.61 -9.19 -9.65
CA LEU A 43 -7.56 -7.75 -9.81
C LEU A 43 -6.25 -7.21 -9.26
N GLU A 44 -5.66 -6.25 -9.95
CA GLU A 44 -4.66 -5.37 -9.36
C GLU A 44 -5.38 -4.28 -8.56
N VAL A 45 -5.00 -4.12 -7.29
CA VAL A 45 -5.55 -3.10 -6.41
C VAL A 45 -4.86 -1.77 -6.73
N GLN A 46 -5.66 -0.74 -6.99
CA GLN A 46 -5.13 0.60 -7.20
C GLN A 46 -4.62 1.17 -5.87
N LEU A 47 -3.38 1.68 -5.90
CA LEU A 47 -2.71 2.25 -4.74
C LEU A 47 -2.43 3.73 -5.01
N GLU A 48 -3.31 4.59 -4.49
CA GLU A 48 -3.14 6.03 -4.58
C GLU A 48 -1.92 6.49 -3.78
N VAL A 49 -1.30 7.57 -4.22
CA VAL A 49 -0.09 8.13 -3.61
C VAL A 49 -0.50 9.24 -2.64
N GLN A 50 -0.41 8.99 -1.34
CA GLN A 50 -0.77 9.96 -0.31
C GLN A 50 -0.01 9.72 0.99
N GLY A 51 0.21 10.80 1.76
CA GLY A 51 0.90 10.75 3.05
C GLY A 51 2.41 10.94 2.93
N HIS A 52 3.02 11.27 4.07
CA HIS A 52 4.44 11.53 4.21
C HIS A 52 5.02 10.88 5.47
N PHE A 53 6.33 10.69 5.48
CA PHE A 53 7.06 10.42 6.71
C PHE A 53 7.09 11.68 7.59
N HIS A 54 7.03 11.50 8.91
CA HIS A 54 7.20 12.58 9.86
C HIS A 54 8.66 13.07 9.86
N PRO A 55 8.93 14.39 9.96
CA PRO A 55 10.29 14.93 9.94
C PRO A 55 11.24 14.29 10.96
N ASP A 56 10.73 13.86 12.11
CA ASP A 56 11.52 13.18 13.17
C ASP A 56 12.24 11.90 12.71
N CYS A 57 11.72 11.19 11.70
CA CYS A 57 12.38 9.99 11.17
C CYS A 57 13.18 10.26 9.89
N LEU A 58 13.30 11.52 9.47
CA LEU A 58 14.02 11.93 8.28
C LEU A 58 15.35 12.61 8.64
N PRO A 59 16.35 12.59 7.74
CA PRO A 59 17.58 13.35 7.94
C PRO A 59 17.28 14.86 8.08
N ALA A 60 17.86 15.51 9.08
CA ALA A 60 17.71 16.96 9.30
C ALA A 60 18.19 17.79 8.09
N GLU A 61 19.21 17.29 7.38
CA GLU A 61 19.75 17.90 6.17
C GLU A 61 19.66 16.89 5.01
N PRO A 62 18.53 16.87 4.27
CA PRO A 62 18.38 15.96 3.14
C PRO A 62 19.32 16.36 2.00
N ARG A 63 19.91 15.36 1.35
CA ARG A 63 20.71 15.58 0.14
C ARG A 63 19.78 16.14 -0.97
N PRO A 64 20.23 17.13 -1.77
CA PRO A 64 19.43 17.58 -2.90
C PRO A 64 19.22 16.44 -3.92
N PRO A 65 18.07 16.39 -4.61
CA PRO A 65 17.83 15.41 -5.65
C PRO A 65 18.89 15.43 -6.75
N CYS A 66 19.11 14.30 -7.40
CA CYS A 66 20.03 14.19 -8.53
C CYS A 66 19.65 15.18 -9.63
N ALA A 67 20.58 16.05 -10.04
CA ALA A 67 20.33 17.03 -11.10
C ALA A 67 19.99 16.39 -12.47
N ALA A 68 20.37 15.13 -12.70
CA ALA A 68 20.12 14.41 -13.96
C ALA A 68 18.80 13.63 -13.97
N CYS A 69 18.43 12.96 -12.86
CA CYS A 69 17.27 12.06 -12.82
C CYS A 69 16.20 12.45 -11.79
N GLY A 70 16.44 13.47 -10.95
CA GLY A 70 15.50 13.95 -9.92
C GLY A 70 15.33 13.03 -8.70
N ASN A 71 16.09 11.94 -8.59
CA ASN A 71 16.00 11.02 -7.45
C ASN A 71 16.61 11.65 -6.17
N ASP A 72 15.88 11.62 -5.06
CA ASP A 72 16.30 12.14 -3.75
C ASP A 72 17.16 11.16 -2.92
N PHE A 73 17.27 9.90 -3.37
CA PHE A 73 17.97 8.81 -2.70
C PHE A 73 17.61 8.63 -1.23
N LEU A 74 16.40 9.03 -0.84
CA LEU A 74 15.95 8.88 0.54
C LEU A 74 15.93 7.40 0.89
N LYS A 75 16.72 6.98 1.89
CA LYS A 75 16.66 5.63 2.44
C LYS A 75 15.43 5.48 3.32
N LEU A 76 14.83 4.29 3.34
CA LEU A 76 13.76 3.99 4.26
C LEU A 76 14.31 4.12 5.70
N PRO A 77 13.69 4.91 6.57
CA PRO A 77 14.14 5.03 7.96
C PRO A 77 14.12 3.68 8.68
N GLU A 78 15.05 3.46 9.61
CA GLU A 78 15.08 2.23 10.42
C GLU A 78 13.84 2.10 11.31
N GLN A 79 13.32 3.24 11.78
CA GLN A 79 12.08 3.36 12.54
C GLN A 79 11.15 4.35 11.82
N PRO A 80 10.36 3.87 10.85
CA PRO A 80 9.45 4.74 10.10
C PRO A 80 8.37 5.33 11.01
N ILE A 81 8.18 6.64 10.92
CA ILE A 81 7.10 7.38 11.57
C ILE A 81 6.29 8.06 10.48
N LEU A 82 4.98 7.85 10.44
CA LEU A 82 4.09 8.51 9.50
C LEU A 82 3.59 9.84 10.09
N ALA A 83 3.56 10.89 9.27
CA ALA A 83 2.97 12.18 9.66
C ALA A 83 1.45 12.07 9.64
N LEU A 84 0.82 12.08 10.81
CA LEU A 84 -0.60 11.82 11.03
C LEU A 84 -1.48 12.80 10.24
N GLU A 85 -1.11 14.08 10.20
CA GLU A 85 -1.83 15.13 9.49
C GLU A 85 -1.84 14.95 7.97
N SER A 86 -0.91 14.17 7.44
CA SER A 86 -0.81 13.90 6.01
C SER A 86 -1.60 12.66 5.56
N LEU A 87 -2.08 11.85 6.50
CA LEU A 87 -2.72 10.58 6.20
C LEU A 87 -4.14 10.77 5.62
N PRO A 88 -4.54 9.95 4.62
CA PRO A 88 -5.87 10.03 4.04
C PRO A 88 -6.96 9.61 5.04
N THR A 89 -8.08 10.33 5.03
CA THR A 89 -9.31 9.93 5.74
C THR A 89 -10.27 9.13 4.85
N SER A 90 -10.04 9.13 3.53
CA SER A 90 -10.88 8.50 2.51
C SER A 90 -10.30 7.20 1.92
N LEU A 91 -9.10 6.80 2.32
CA LEU A 91 -8.40 5.62 1.79
C LEU A 91 -8.00 4.70 2.94
N ASP A 92 -8.25 3.40 2.79
CA ASP A 92 -7.79 2.39 3.74
C ASP A 92 -6.52 1.65 3.27
N VAL A 93 -6.15 1.82 2.01
CA VAL A 93 -4.94 1.25 1.40
C VAL A 93 -4.36 2.25 0.39
N PHE A 94 -3.07 2.56 0.50
CA PHE A 94 -2.39 3.59 -0.29
C PHE A 94 -0.86 3.38 -0.25
N ARG A 95 -0.10 4.27 -0.89
CA ARG A 95 1.37 4.27 -0.84
C ARG A 95 1.93 5.68 -0.66
N LEU A 96 3.16 5.78 -0.18
CA LEU A 96 3.84 7.06 0.00
C LEU A 96 4.58 7.46 -1.28
N ALA A 97 4.61 8.76 -1.59
CA ALA A 97 5.37 9.26 -2.75
C ALA A 97 6.87 8.99 -2.61
N ALA A 98 7.40 9.22 -1.40
CA ALA A 98 8.82 9.06 -1.10
C ALA A 98 9.27 7.59 -1.17
N TRP A 99 8.34 6.64 -0.99
CA TRP A 99 8.64 5.21 -0.97
C TRP A 99 7.50 4.40 -1.61
N PRO A 100 7.44 4.34 -2.95
CA PRO A 100 6.34 3.71 -3.68
C PRO A 100 6.33 2.19 -3.57
N THR A 101 7.41 1.59 -3.03
CA THR A 101 7.50 0.15 -2.80
C THR A 101 6.79 -0.30 -1.51
N LEU A 102 6.32 0.63 -0.69
CA LEU A 102 5.58 0.36 0.53
C LEU A 102 4.07 0.48 0.29
N ILE A 103 3.32 -0.46 0.86
CA ILE A 103 1.87 -0.44 0.89
C ILE A 103 1.46 -0.11 2.33
N ILE A 104 0.81 1.03 2.50
CA ILE A 104 0.31 1.50 3.78
C ILE A 104 -1.17 1.16 3.88
N VAL A 105 -1.58 0.64 5.03
CA VAL A 105 -2.96 0.27 5.33
C VAL A 105 -3.38 0.83 6.67
N THR A 106 -4.66 1.14 6.81
CA THR A 106 -5.23 1.57 8.09
C THR A 106 -5.52 0.38 9.00
N GLY A 107 -5.77 0.63 10.29
CA GLY A 107 -6.28 -0.40 11.20
C GLY A 107 -7.60 -1.02 10.72
N HIS A 108 -8.47 -0.21 10.09
CA HIS A 108 -9.73 -0.68 9.51
C HIS A 108 -9.53 -1.74 8.42
N TRP A 109 -8.51 -1.59 7.57
CA TRP A 109 -8.12 -2.62 6.61
C TRP A 109 -7.68 -3.91 7.30
N VAL A 110 -6.78 -3.80 8.29
CA VAL A 110 -6.25 -4.96 9.03
C VAL A 110 -7.37 -5.75 9.69
N GLU A 111 -8.29 -5.05 10.36
CA GLU A 111 -9.47 -5.65 10.99
C GLU A 111 -10.37 -6.35 9.97
N ALA A 112 -10.61 -5.76 8.80
CA ALA A 112 -11.43 -6.37 7.76
C ALA A 112 -10.78 -7.64 7.19
N VAL A 113 -9.49 -7.60 6.89
CA VAL A 113 -8.72 -8.77 6.41
C VAL A 113 -8.78 -9.91 7.41
N GLN A 114 -8.56 -9.62 8.69
CA GLN A 114 -8.60 -10.61 9.76
C GLN A 114 -10.01 -11.18 9.95
N ARG A 115 -11.04 -10.33 10.00
CA ARG A 115 -12.45 -10.74 10.17
C ARG A 115 -12.94 -11.61 9.01
N LEU A 116 -12.49 -11.31 7.79
CA LEU A 116 -12.82 -12.08 6.58
C LEU A 116 -11.92 -13.31 6.41
N ALA A 117 -10.93 -13.52 7.29
CA ALA A 117 -9.95 -14.59 7.23
C ALA A 117 -9.23 -14.67 5.87
N LEU A 118 -8.89 -13.52 5.29
CA LEU A 118 -8.14 -13.44 4.04
C LEU A 118 -6.66 -13.72 4.28
N ASP A 119 -6.01 -14.41 3.33
CA ASP A 119 -4.62 -14.82 3.39
C ASP A 119 -3.72 -14.00 2.45
N GLY A 120 -2.41 -14.32 2.44
CA GLY A 120 -1.45 -13.71 1.52
C GLY A 120 -0.89 -12.35 1.94
N LEU A 121 -1.26 -11.85 3.13
CA LEU A 121 -0.80 -10.58 3.67
C LEU A 121 -0.09 -10.77 5.02
N SER A 122 0.91 -9.93 5.28
CA SER A 122 1.54 -9.77 6.59
C SER A 122 1.60 -8.29 6.93
N PHE A 123 1.45 -7.95 8.20
CA PHE A 123 1.34 -6.58 8.65
C PHE A 123 2.44 -6.26 9.66
N GLN A 124 3.06 -5.09 9.49
CA GLN A 124 3.94 -4.47 10.47
C GLN A 124 3.33 -3.14 10.86
N THR A 125 3.22 -2.87 12.17
CA THR A 125 2.68 -1.60 12.68
C THR A 125 3.78 -0.56 12.76
N TRP A 126 3.48 0.67 12.35
CA TRP A 126 4.35 1.84 12.48
C TRP A 126 3.73 2.90 13.35
N GLU A 127 4.59 3.75 13.92
CA GLU A 127 4.17 4.90 14.72
C GLU A 127 3.60 5.99 13.81
N THR A 128 2.61 6.71 14.31
CA THR A 128 2.08 7.94 13.70
C THR A 128 2.28 9.08 14.68
N ARG A 129 2.72 10.24 14.19
CA ARG A 129 2.85 11.47 14.99
C ARG A 129 2.14 12.62 14.33
#